data_AF-A0A356NI82-F1
#
_entry.id   AF-A0A356NI82-F1
#
_cell.length_a   1.000
_cell.length_b   1.000
_cell.length_c   1.000
_cell.angle_alpha   90.00
_cell.angle_beta   90.00
_cell.angle_gamma   90.00
#
_symmetry.space_group_name_H-M   'P 1'
#
loop_
_entity.id
_entity.type
_entity.pdbx_description
1 polymer ?
#
loop_
_entity_poly.entity_id
_entity_poly.type
_entity_poly.pdbx_seq_one_letter_code
_entity_poly.pdbx_strand_id
1 'polypeptide(L)'
;VSMLEQASGKKAFSVGKPSPVMMRGARKELSLDAKRTVMIGDTMSTDILGGHQLGYYTILVLSGTTHSEDLASYSYRPDTVLNSIADIDVNKIDELLRETTSCSQEESQFFEVA
;
A
#
# COMPACT_ATOMS: atom_id res chain seq x y z
N VAL A 1 2.57 23.86 4.73
CA VAL A 1 1.55 23.97 5.80
C VAL A 1 2.11 24.42 7.15
N SER A 2 3.39 24.18 7.46
CA SER A 2 4.02 24.53 8.74
C SER A 2 3.77 25.97 9.22
N MET A 3 3.87 26.97 8.35
CA MET A 3 3.65 28.38 8.73
C MET A 3 2.22 28.66 9.22
N LEU A 4 1.20 28.03 8.60
CA LEU A 4 -0.20 28.19 9.00
C LEU A 4 -0.50 27.45 10.31
N GLU A 5 0.12 26.29 10.52
CA GLU A 5 -0.03 25.55 11.77
C GLU A 5 0.60 26.28 12.95
N GLN A 6 1.78 26.88 12.74
CA GLN A 6 2.47 27.69 13.75
C GLN A 6 1.69 28.97 14.08
N ALA A 7 1.16 29.68 13.07
CA ALA A 7 0.40 30.91 13.29
C ALA A 7 -0.98 30.65 13.92
N SER A 8 -1.63 29.54 13.61
CA SER A 8 -2.97 29.21 14.12
C SER A 8 -2.98 28.37 15.39
N GLY A 9 -1.84 27.78 15.78
CA GLY A 9 -1.74 26.83 16.89
C GLY A 9 -2.46 25.50 16.63
N LYS A 10 -2.98 25.26 15.42
CA LYS A 10 -3.73 24.06 15.05
C LYS A 10 -2.92 23.21 14.07
N LYS A 11 -2.83 21.90 14.34
CA LYS A 11 -2.24 20.96 13.37
C LYS A 11 -3.21 20.72 12.21
N ALA A 12 -2.69 20.77 11.00
CA ALA A 12 -3.42 20.47 9.79
C ALA A 12 -3.63 18.96 9.69
N PHE A 13 -4.87 18.55 9.38
CA PHE A 13 -5.16 17.16 9.08
C PHE A 13 -4.76 16.87 7.62
N SER A 14 -3.77 16.00 7.41
CA SER A 14 -3.34 15.63 6.06
C SER A 14 -4.36 14.70 5.41
N VAL A 15 -4.90 15.14 4.28
CA VAL A 15 -5.80 14.36 3.42
C VAL A 15 -5.09 13.72 2.23
N GLY A 16 -3.76 13.88 2.11
CA GLY A 16 -2.94 13.24 1.07
C GLY A 16 -2.34 11.92 1.54
N LYS A 17 -1.74 11.12 0.63
CA LYS A 17 -0.96 9.91 1.00
C LYS A 17 0.08 10.23 2.09
N PRO A 18 0.30 9.36 3.10
CA PRO A 18 -0.28 8.03 3.32
C PRO A 18 -1.66 8.02 4.01
N SER A 19 -2.37 9.16 4.08
CA SER A 19 -3.62 9.28 4.86
C SER A 19 -4.63 8.19 4.51
N PRO A 20 -5.06 7.38 5.49
CA PRO A 20 -6.10 6.37 5.27
C PRO A 20 -7.42 6.96 4.77
N VAL A 21 -7.67 8.26 5.00
CA VAL A 21 -8.87 8.95 4.48
C VAL A 21 -8.84 9.02 2.96
N MET A 22 -7.72 9.46 2.37
CA MET A 22 -7.55 9.53 0.91
C MET A 22 -7.70 8.15 0.29
N MET A 23 -6.99 7.18 0.86
CA MET A 23 -6.80 5.87 0.26
C MET A 23 -8.03 4.96 0.43
N ARG A 24 -8.78 5.09 1.54
CA ARG A 24 -10.10 4.45 1.68
C ARG A 24 -11.15 5.12 0.80
N GLY A 25 -11.08 6.44 0.62
CA GLY A 25 -11.93 7.17 -0.31
C GLY A 25 -11.77 6.65 -1.74
N ALA A 26 -10.53 6.53 -2.21
CA ALA A 26 -10.22 5.94 -3.51
C ALA A 26 -10.75 4.50 -3.66
N ARG A 27 -10.55 3.63 -2.65
CA ARG A 27 -11.07 2.25 -2.69
C ARG A 27 -12.60 2.20 -2.77
N LYS A 28 -13.28 3.04 -1.99
CA LYS A 28 -14.75 3.09 -1.96
C LYS A 28 -15.31 3.57 -3.31
N GLU A 29 -14.70 4.61 -3.88
CA GLU A 29 -15.10 5.14 -5.19
C GLU A 29 -14.91 4.08 -6.29
N LEU A 30 -13.80 3.34 -6.24
CA LEU A 30 -13.48 2.31 -7.23
C LEU A 30 -14.14 0.95 -6.94
N SER A 31 -14.90 0.82 -5.84
CA SER A 31 -15.56 -0.43 -5.40
C SER A 31 -14.63 -1.65 -5.36
N LEU A 32 -13.38 -1.44 -4.93
CA LEU A 32 -12.36 -2.49 -4.91
C LEU A 32 -12.32 -3.25 -3.57
N ASP A 33 -12.07 -4.55 -3.65
CA ASP A 33 -11.68 -5.36 -2.49
C ASP A 33 -10.20 -5.11 -2.17
N ALA A 34 -9.89 -4.85 -0.89
CA ALA A 34 -8.52 -4.65 -0.43
C ALA A 34 -7.61 -5.83 -0.82
N LYS A 35 -8.12 -7.07 -0.73
CA LYS A 35 -7.38 -8.29 -1.06
C LYS A 35 -7.05 -8.42 -2.55
N ARG A 36 -7.76 -7.69 -3.42
CA ARG A 36 -7.49 -7.63 -4.87
C ARG A 36 -7.01 -6.26 -5.33
N THR A 37 -6.56 -5.43 -4.40
CA THR A 37 -6.04 -4.09 -4.70
C THR A 37 -4.53 -4.10 -4.58
N VAL A 38 -3.87 -3.57 -5.60
CA VAL A 38 -2.42 -3.37 -5.62
C VAL A 38 -2.11 -1.88 -5.54
N MET A 39 -1.28 -1.48 -4.58
CA MET A 39 -0.68 -0.15 -4.51
C MET A 39 0.69 -0.19 -5.16
N ILE A 40 0.89 0.62 -6.19
CA ILE A 40 2.18 0.79 -6.88
C ILE A 40 2.68 2.20 -6.59
N GLY A 41 3.92 2.33 -6.14
CA GLY A 41 4.51 3.64 -5.86
C GLY A 41 6.02 3.61 -5.76
N ASP A 42 6.61 4.79 -5.62
CA ASP A 42 8.06 4.99 -5.57
C ASP A 42 8.56 5.47 -4.21
N THR A 43 7.65 5.78 -3.28
CA THR A 43 7.98 6.33 -1.96
C THR A 43 7.53 5.41 -0.84
N MET A 44 8.47 4.92 -0.03
CA MET A 44 8.18 4.01 1.10
C MET A 44 7.22 4.62 2.14
N SER A 45 7.46 5.86 2.55
CA SER A 45 6.72 6.51 3.65
C SER A 45 5.29 6.91 3.30
N THR A 46 4.92 6.93 2.02
CA THR A 46 3.60 7.36 1.55
C THR A 46 2.84 6.22 0.88
N ASP A 47 3.36 5.67 -0.21
CA ASP A 47 2.68 4.65 -1.02
C ASP A 47 2.67 3.31 -0.32
N ILE A 48 3.85 2.83 0.06
CA ILE A 48 4.01 1.50 0.65
C ILE A 48 3.41 1.47 2.05
N LEU A 49 3.70 2.48 2.87
CA LEU A 49 3.10 2.61 4.20
C LEU A 49 1.57 2.66 4.12
N GLY A 50 1.04 3.47 3.21
CA GLY A 50 -0.40 3.62 3.04
C GLY A 50 -1.07 2.34 2.54
N GLY A 51 -0.46 1.66 1.56
CA GLY A 51 -0.95 0.39 1.02
C GLY A 51 -0.97 -0.71 2.08
N HIS A 52 0.12 -0.84 2.82
CA HIS A 52 0.24 -1.79 3.93
C HIS A 52 -0.80 -1.55 5.02
N GLN A 53 -1.04 -0.30 5.42
CA GLN A 53 -2.07 0.04 6.42
C GLN A 53 -3.49 -0.32 6.01
N LEU A 54 -3.75 -0.51 4.71
CA LEU A 54 -5.06 -0.87 4.17
C LEU A 54 -5.16 -2.33 3.73
N GLY A 55 -4.09 -3.10 3.92
CA GLY A 55 -4.01 -4.50 3.51
C GLY A 55 -3.98 -4.69 2.00
N TYR A 56 -3.47 -3.70 1.26
CA TYR A 56 -3.22 -3.85 -0.18
C TYR A 56 -1.91 -4.56 -0.41
N TYR A 57 -1.80 -5.26 -1.53
CA TYR A 57 -0.51 -5.71 -2.03
C TYR A 57 0.29 -4.50 -2.49
N THR A 58 1.58 -4.43 -2.19
CA THR A 58 2.41 -3.25 -2.41
C THR A 58 3.58 -3.55 -3.34
N ILE A 59 3.73 -2.72 -4.37
CA ILE A 59 4.85 -2.78 -5.32
C ILE A 59 5.61 -1.46 -5.25
N LEU A 60 6.88 -1.53 -4.85
CA LEU A 60 7.81 -0.41 -4.92
C LEU A 60 8.53 -0.42 -6.27
N VAL A 61 8.49 0.71 -6.99
CA VAL A 61 9.32 0.92 -8.18
C VAL A 61 10.50 1.85 -7.85
N LEU A 62 11.71 1.43 -8.23
CA LEU A 62 12.95 2.16 -7.93
C LEU A 62 13.29 3.25 -8.97
N SER A 63 12.39 3.51 -9.92
CA SER A 63 12.54 4.56 -10.93
C SER A 63 12.26 5.98 -10.42
N GLY A 64 11.81 6.12 -9.16
CA GLY A 64 11.43 7.39 -8.54
C GLY A 64 12.32 7.76 -7.35
N THR A 65 11.69 8.07 -6.23
CA THR A 65 12.33 8.74 -5.08
C THR A 65 13.09 7.79 -4.16
N THR A 66 12.61 6.56 -3.96
CA THR A 66 13.26 5.58 -3.07
C THR A 66 14.33 4.79 -3.82
N HIS A 67 15.52 4.69 -3.24
CA HIS A 67 16.58 3.80 -3.72
C HIS A 67 16.61 2.47 -2.94
N SER A 68 17.20 1.44 -3.54
CA SER A 68 17.28 0.10 -2.92
C SER A 68 18.00 0.12 -1.57
N GLU A 69 18.98 1.01 -1.39
CA GLU A 69 19.74 1.18 -0.16
C GLU A 69 18.87 1.71 1.00
N ASP A 70 17.87 2.55 0.68
CA ASP A 70 16.98 3.16 1.67
C ASP A 70 16.11 2.12 2.36
N LEU A 71 15.84 0.98 1.71
CA LEU A 71 15.03 -0.09 2.27
C LEU A 71 15.57 -0.52 3.65
N ALA A 72 16.88 -0.58 3.85
CA ALA A 72 17.47 -0.99 5.13
C ALA A 72 17.02 -0.10 6.32
N SER A 73 16.60 1.14 6.07
CA SER A 73 16.16 2.09 7.10
C SER A 73 14.70 1.91 7.55
N TYR A 74 13.89 1.13 6.83
CA TYR A 74 12.48 0.91 7.14
C TYR A 74 12.24 -0.44 7.84
N SER A 75 11.38 -0.42 8.86
CA SER A 75 10.95 -1.61 9.61
C SER A 75 9.88 -2.44 8.91
N TYR A 76 9.38 -1.97 7.76
CA TYR A 76 8.43 -2.66 6.90
C TYR A 76 9.01 -2.78 5.48
N ARG A 77 8.44 -3.70 4.71
CA ARG A 77 8.89 -4.03 3.37
C ARG A 77 7.71 -3.97 2.40
N PRO A 78 7.92 -3.54 1.14
CA PRO A 78 6.95 -3.78 0.09
C PRO A 78 6.89 -5.28 -0.23
N ASP A 79 5.76 -5.75 -0.77
CA ASP A 79 5.61 -7.15 -1.19
C ASP A 79 6.44 -7.46 -2.44
N THR A 80 6.66 -6.48 -3.31
CA THR A 80 7.52 -6.60 -4.48
C THR A 80 8.30 -5.33 -4.74
N VAL A 81 9.55 -5.48 -5.18
CA VAL A 81 10.40 -4.36 -5.63
C VAL A 81 10.76 -4.58 -7.10
N LEU A 82 10.54 -3.56 -7.92
CA LEU A 82 10.86 -3.55 -9.35
C LEU A 82 11.69 -2.31 -9.69
N ASN A 83 12.44 -2.36 -10.80
CA ASN A 83 13.21 -1.19 -11.23
C ASN A 83 12.29 -0.12 -11.83
N SER A 84 11.26 -0.52 -12.56
CA SER A 84 10.31 0.38 -13.22
C SER A 84 8.91 -0.23 -13.30
N ILE A 85 7.91 0.62 -13.59
CA ILE A 85 6.55 0.19 -13.94
C ILE A 85 6.54 -0.72 -15.18
N ALA A 86 7.51 -0.54 -16.09
CA ALA A 86 7.63 -1.37 -17.29
C ALA A 86 7.91 -2.86 -16.99
N ASP A 87 8.42 -3.16 -15.79
CA ASP A 87 8.77 -4.52 -15.37
C ASP A 87 7.57 -5.25 -14.71
N ILE A 88 6.40 -4.62 -14.68
CA ILE A 88 5.19 -5.18 -14.08
C ILE A 88 4.58 -6.23 -15.01
N ASP A 89 4.56 -7.48 -14.55
CA ASP A 89 3.78 -8.56 -15.16
C ASP A 89 2.43 -8.69 -14.46
N VAL A 90 1.39 -8.19 -15.13
CA VAL A 90 0.01 -8.18 -14.61
C VAL A 90 -0.53 -9.59 -14.41
N ASN A 91 -0.18 -10.55 -15.28
CA ASN A 91 -0.70 -11.92 -15.17
C ASN A 91 -0.12 -12.61 -13.93
N LYS A 92 1.19 -12.42 -13.71
CA LYS A 92 1.86 -12.95 -12.52
C LYS A 92 1.31 -12.36 -11.23
N ILE A 93 1.01 -11.05 -11.22
CA ILE A 93 0.41 -10.40 -10.05
C ILE A 93 -1.01 -10.92 -9.80
N ASP A 94 -1.83 -11.10 -10.84
CA ASP A 94 -3.17 -11.66 -10.68
C ASP A 94 -3.13 -13.09 -10.11
N GLU A 95 -2.18 -13.92 -10.55
CA GLU A 95 -1.94 -15.26 -10.01
C GLU A 95 -1.58 -15.21 -8.51
N LEU A 96 -0.62 -14.37 -8.13
CA LEU A 96 -0.21 -14.18 -6.72
C LEU A 96 -1.36 -13.71 -5.81
N LEU A 97 -2.21 -12.80 -6.30
CA LEU A 97 -3.35 -12.31 -5.54
C LEU A 97 -4.42 -13.39 -5.35
N ARG A 98 -4.62 -14.28 -6.34
CA ARG A 98 -5.55 -15.42 -6.23
C ARG A 98 -5.05 -16.45 -5.21
N GLU A 99 -3.77 -16.79 -5.25
CA GLU A 99 -3.15 -17.73 -4.29
C GLU A 99 -3.29 -17.22 -2.86
N THR A 100 -2.96 -15.95 -2.62
CA THR A 100 -3.05 -15.31 -1.30
C THR A 100 -4.50 -15.25 -0.79
N THR A 101 -5.48 -15.09 -1.69
CA THR A 101 -6.90 -15.10 -1.33
C THR A 101 -7.37 -16.50 -0.90
N SER A 102 -6.91 -17.55 -1.60
CA SER A 102 -7.31 -18.94 -1.32
C SER A 102 -6.86 -19.45 0.06
N CYS A 103 -5.64 -19.10 0.48
CA CYS A 103 -5.11 -19.48 1.80
C CYS A 103 -5.92 -18.88 2.96
N SER A 104 -6.40 -17.63 2.80
CA SER A 104 -7.20 -16.96 3.84
C SER A 104 -8.65 -17.48 3.99
N GLN A 105 -9.17 -18.19 2.98
CA GLN A 105 -10.49 -18.83 3.07
C GLN A 105 -10.44 -20.12 3.90
N GLU A 106 -9.35 -20.89 3.82
CA GLU A 106 -9.16 -22.09 4.65
C GLU A 106 -9.00 -21.75 6.13
N GLU A 107 -8.27 -20.67 6.47
CA GLU A 107 -8.13 -20.23 7.88
C GLU A 107 -9.45 -19.71 8.48
N SER A 108 -10.28 -19.04 7.68
CA SER A 108 -11.60 -18.56 8.14
C SER A 108 -12.55 -19.72 8.43
N GLN A 109 -12.48 -20.79 7.64
CA GLN A 109 -13.28 -21.99 7.84
C GLN A 109 -12.80 -22.82 9.05
N PHE A 110 -11.52 -22.74 9.40
CA PHE A 110 -10.95 -23.38 10.59
C PHE A 110 -11.38 -22.71 11.91
N PHE A 111 -11.55 -21.38 11.91
CA PHE A 111 -12.02 -20.64 13.09
C PHE A 111 -13.54 -20.72 13.32
N GLU A 112 -14.33 -21.08 12.32
CA GLU A 112 -15.79 -21.17 12.44
C GLU A 112 -16.25 -22.52 13.04
N VAL A 113 -15.34 -23.48 13.20
CA VAL A 113 -15.63 -24.85 13.69
C VAL A 113 -15.04 -25.12 15.10
N ALA A 114 -14.39 -24.12 15.72
CA ALA A 114 -13.82 -24.20 17.07
C ALA A 114 -14.65 -23.41 18.09
#